data_AF-A0A1Q9JQP0-F1
#
_entry.id   AF-A0A1Q9JQP0-F1
#
_cell.length_a   1.000
_cell.length_b   1.000
_cell.length_c   1.000
_cell.angle_alpha   90.00
_cell.angle_beta   90.00
_cell.angle_gamma   90.00
#
_symmetry.space_group_name_H-M   'P 1'
#
loop_
_entity.id
_entity.type
_entity.pdbx_description
1 polymer ?
#
loop_
_entity_poly.entity_id
_entity_poly.type
_entity_poly.pdbx_seq_one_letter_code
_entity_poly.pdbx_strand_id
1 'polypeptide(L)' 'MSDQLNEIGDRAFFGCGSLDLLIIPDSVTKIGQDAFTGTNKQFIIQCSFGSYAEEYARKNKIKYQLV' A
#
# COMPACT_ATOMS: atom_id res chain seq x y z
N MET A 1 24.00 8.93 -3.45
CA MET A 1 22.79 8.62 -4.23
C MET A 1 21.75 8.20 -3.20
N SER A 2 20.71 8.99 -3.01
CA SER A 2 19.69 8.70 -2.00
C SER A 2 18.67 7.77 -2.65
N ASP A 3 18.81 6.47 -2.44
CA ASP A 3 17.72 5.51 -2.61
C ASP A 3 16.71 5.77 -1.49
N GLN A 4 16.00 6.90 -1.60
CA GLN A 4 14.79 7.07 -0.82
C GLN A 4 13.80 6.05 -1.37
N LEU A 5 13.53 5.02 -0.58
CA LEU A 5 12.55 3.97 -0.83
C LEU A 5 11.13 4.59 -0.76
N ASN A 6 10.83 5.45 -1.73
CA ASN A 6 9.59 6.22 -1.86
C ASN A 6 8.60 5.53 -2.80
N GLU A 7 8.92 4.32 -3.26
CA GLU A 7 8.12 3.58 -4.22
C GLU A 7 7.90 2.14 -3.75
N ILE A 8 6.64 1.72 -3.78
CA ILE A 8 6.25 0.32 -3.76
C ILE A 8 6.11 -0.09 -5.22
N GLY A 9 6.94 -1.02 -5.68
CA GLY A 9 6.95 -1.44 -7.09
C GLY A 9 5.68 -2.18 -7.54
N ASP A 10 5.56 -2.36 -8.85
CA ASP A 10 4.48 -3.15 -9.43
C ASP A 10 4.47 -4.58 -8.86
N ARG A 11 3.30 -5.07 -8.46
CA ARG A 11 3.12 -6.43 -7.90
C ARG A 11 4.00 -6.76 -6.68
N ALA A 12 4.50 -5.76 -5.93
CA ALA A 12 5.41 -5.97 -4.80
C ALA A 12 4.93 -6.98 -3.74
N PHE A 13 3.62 -7.05 -3.49
CA PHE A 13 2.97 -8.01 -2.58
C PHE A 13 1.90 -8.85 -3.29
N PHE A 14 2.08 -9.08 -4.59
CA PHE A 14 1.13 -9.85 -5.38
C PHE A 14 1.04 -11.29 -4.87
N GLY A 15 -0.18 -11.74 -4.52
CA GLY A 15 -0.42 -13.08 -3.99
C GLY A 15 0.02 -13.30 -2.54
N CYS A 16 0.40 -12.25 -1.81
CA CYS A 16 0.72 -12.35 -0.39
C CYS A 16 -0.54 -12.56 0.47
N GLY A 17 -1.09 -13.77 0.46
CA GLY A 17 -2.28 -14.15 1.21
C GLY A 17 -2.13 -14.17 2.74
N SER A 18 -0.91 -14.07 3.27
CA SER A 18 -0.65 -14.01 4.71
C SER A 18 -0.49 -12.58 5.23
N LEU A 19 -0.58 -11.57 4.37
CA LEU A 19 -0.40 -10.17 4.77
C LEU A 19 -1.70 -9.64 5.40
N ASP A 20 -1.69 -9.38 6.70
CA ASP A 20 -2.84 -8.84 7.44
C ASP A 20 -2.81 -7.30 7.54
N LEU A 21 -1.62 -6.73 7.69
CA LEU A 21 -1.43 -5.30 7.91
C LEU A 21 -0.15 -4.82 7.23
N LEU A 22 -0.21 -3.66 6.59
CA LEU A 22 0.96 -2.94 6.11
C LEU A 22 0.85 -1.46 6.46
N ILE A 23 1.86 -0.94 7.15
CA ILE A 23 2.00 0.49 7.41
C ILE A 23 2.77 1.11 6.25
N ILE A 24 2.13 2.00 5.51
CA ILE A 24 2.76 2.74 4.41
C ILE A 24 3.08 4.16 4.91
N PRO A 25 4.38 4.51 5.00
CA PRO A 25 4.78 5.83 5.45
C PRO A 25 4.51 6.91 4.40
N ASP A 26 4.39 8.16 4.85
CA ASP A 26 4.12 9.31 3.99
C ASP A 26 5.24 9.63 2.99
N SER A 27 6.42 9.04 3.18
CA SER A 27 7.51 9.11 2.19
C SER A 27 7.19 8.35 0.90
N VAL A 28 6.23 7.42 0.92
CA VAL A 28 5.84 6.68 -0.29
C VAL A 28 5.01 7.58 -1.18
N THR A 29 5.59 7.97 -2.31
CA THR A 29 4.97 8.82 -3.33
C THR A 29 4.46 8.03 -4.52
N LYS A 30 4.71 6.72 -4.57
CA LYS A 30 4.30 5.86 -5.68
C LYS A 30 4.01 4.43 -5.23
N ILE A 31 2.90 3.89 -5.69
CA ILE A 31 2.50 2.49 -5.49
C ILE A 31 2.16 1.91 -6.85
N GLY A 32 2.86 0.84 -7.20
CA GLY A 32 2.76 0.17 -8.47
C GLY A 32 1.42 -0.50 -8.70
N GLN A 33 1.19 -0.86 -9.95
CA GLN A 33 -0.01 -1.57 -10.35
C GLN A 33 -0.03 -2.97 -9.70
N ASP A 34 -1.21 -3.39 -9.24
CA ASP A 34 -1.44 -4.71 -8.64
C ASP A 34 -0.53 -5.01 -7.43
N ALA A 35 0.02 -3.98 -6.78
CA ALA A 35 0.96 -4.13 -5.67
C ALA A 35 0.39 -4.99 -4.53
N PHE A 36 -0.92 -4.92 -4.29
CA PHE A 36 -1.63 -5.68 -3.25
C PHE A 36 -2.70 -6.62 -3.82
N THR A 37 -2.61 -6.98 -5.09
CA THR A 37 -3.58 -7.91 -5.69
C THR A 37 -3.32 -9.33 -5.17
N GLY A 38 -4.36 -10.02 -4.73
CA GLY A 38 -4.23 -11.37 -4.16
C GLY A 38 -3.76 -11.41 -2.70
N THR A 39 -3.78 -10.27 -1.99
CA THR A 39 -3.68 -10.25 -0.53
C THR A 39 -4.93 -10.84 0.11
N ASN A 40 -4.84 -11.13 1.41
CA ASN A 40 -5.96 -11.63 2.19
C ASN A 40 -7.10 -10.60 2.30
N LYS A 41 -8.35 -11.07 2.44
CA LYS A 41 -9.57 -10.22 2.57
C LYS A 41 -9.61 -9.29 3.79
N GLN A 42 -8.81 -9.59 4.80
CA GLN A 42 -8.61 -8.86 6.04
C GLN A 42 -7.39 -7.93 5.97
N PHE A 43 -6.64 -7.93 4.86
CA PHE A 43 -5.53 -7.02 4.64
C PHE A 43 -5.99 -5.57 4.79
N ILE A 44 -5.30 -4.82 5.64
CA ILE A 44 -5.52 -3.39 5.88
C ILE A 44 -4.22 -2.63 5.62
N ILE A 45 -4.35 -1.50 4.92
CA ILE A 45 -3.27 -0.51 4.79
C ILE A 45 -3.43 0.53 5.89
N GLN A 46 -2.41 0.74 6.71
CA GLN A 46 -2.32 1.89 7.61
C GLN A 46 -1.55 3.02 6.94
N CYS A 47 -2.17 4.20 6.84
CA CYS A 47 -1.59 5.36 6.16
C CYS A 47 -2.13 6.66 6.73
N SER A 48 -1.40 7.77 6.57
CA SER A 48 -1.88 9.08 7.02
C SER A 48 -2.92 9.66 6.07
N PHE A 49 -3.78 10.54 6.59
CA PHE A 49 -4.76 11.29 5.79
C PHE A 49 -4.07 12.17 4.73
N GLY A 50 -4.54 12.10 3.50
CA GLY A 50 -3.99 12.82 2.34
C GLY A 50 -2.73 12.19 1.74
N SER A 51 -2.28 11.03 2.24
CA SER A 51 -1.12 10.32 1.68
C SER A 51 -1.43 9.67 0.33
N TYR A 52 -0.39 9.37 -0.45
CA TYR A 52 -0.54 8.61 -1.70
C TYR A 52 -1.16 7.23 -1.47
N ALA A 53 -0.85 6.61 -0.33
CA ALA A 53 -1.41 5.32 0.06
C ALA A 53 -2.93 5.38 0.29
N GLU A 54 -3.44 6.47 0.89
CA GLU A 54 -4.88 6.67 1.06
C GLU A 54 -5.58 6.75 -0.30
N GLU A 55 -5.06 7.58 -1.22
CA GLU A 55 -5.63 7.73 -2.55
C GLU A 55 -5.62 6.40 -3.32
N TYR A 56 -4.49 5.69 -3.26
CA TYR A 56 -4.35 4.37 -3.90
C TYR A 56 -5.36 3.36 -3.33
N ALA A 57 -5.49 3.29 -2.01
CA ALA A 57 -6.43 2.37 -1.36
C ALA A 57 -7.87 2.68 -1.74
N ARG A 58 -8.25 3.96 -1.78
CA ARG A 58 -9.57 4.43 -2.23
C ARG A 58 -9.85 4.06 -3.68
N LYS A 59 -8.88 4.27 -4.57
CA LYS A 59 -8.99 3.96 -6.01
C LYS A 59 -9.15 2.46 -6.26
N ASN A 60 -8.38 1.64 -5.55
CA ASN A 60 -8.35 0.18 -5.73
C ASN A 60 -9.35 -0.56 -4.82
N LYS A 61 -10.18 0.16 -4.05
CA LYS A 61 -11.14 -0.40 -3.07
C LYS A 61 -10.48 -1.35 -2.06
N ILE A 62 -9.25 -1.05 -1.67
CA ILE A 62 -8.51 -1.78 -0.65
C ILE A 62 -8.92 -1.22 0.73
N LYS A 63 -9.05 -2.07 1.73
CA LYS A 63 -9.33 -1.63 3.10
C LYS A 63 -8.14 -0.87 3.65
N TYR A 64 -8.39 0.27 4.28
CA TYR A 64 -7.36 1.07 4.92
C TYR A 64 -7.85 1.65 6.25
N GLN A 65 -6.90 2.01 7.10
CA GLN A 65 -7.12 2.69 8.37
C GLN A 65 -6.20 3.90 8.43
N LEU A 66 -6.77 5.05 8.81
CA LEU A 66 -6.02 6.28 9.03
C LEU A 66 -5.38 6.23 10.42
N VAL A 67 -4.13 6.69 10.52
CA VAL A 67 -3.35 6.83 11.76
C VAL A 67 -2.93 8.26 12.01
#